data_AF-A0A3R9MIP6-F1
#
_entry.id   AF-A0A3R9MIP6-F1
#
_cell.length_a   1.000
_cell.length_b   1.000
_cell.length_c   1.000
_cell.angle_alpha   90.00
_cell.angle_beta   90.00
_cell.angle_gamma   90.00
#
_symmetry.space_group_name_H-M   'P 1'
#
loop_
_entity.id
_entity.type
_entity.pdbx_description
1 polymer ?
#
loop_
_entity_poly.entity_id
_entity_poly.type
_entity_poly.pdbx_seq_one_letter_code
_entity_poly.pdbx_strand_id
1 'polypeptide(L)'
;MAHPHSSPAPATAGPKRNSLGLRIWHWANSGLVLFQLITILFLFVIVKVRGLAPEFSQALAEKGVTMAPEQLRGLSRIVAHHIWDWHIWAGILISLLLAYRVLVSFRQRGSQRTAAKLAYLKSQAAQGNAVARTGVWVRYSYRLFYVVLAVMVLTGLILVFEDYFRAIERLCKEIHEVTMYAVIAFVVAHIVGVFRTEVTHEPGIVSDMIHGGEPADLT
;
A
#
# COMPACT_ATOMS: atom_id res chain seq x y z
N MET A 1 -48.04 -15.10 35.88
CA MET A 1 -48.05 -14.87 34.42
C MET A 1 -46.64 -14.52 34.00
N ALA A 2 -45.95 -15.45 33.34
CA ALA A 2 -44.59 -15.23 32.84
C ALA A 2 -44.68 -14.72 31.39
N HIS A 3 -44.12 -13.55 31.11
CA HIS A 3 -43.96 -13.07 29.74
C HIS A 3 -42.82 -13.84 29.07
N PRO A 4 -43.03 -14.42 27.88
CA PRO A 4 -41.92 -15.02 27.14
C PRO A 4 -40.99 -13.92 26.63
N HIS A 5 -39.75 -13.91 27.12
CA HIS A 5 -38.67 -13.17 26.49
C HIS A 5 -38.38 -13.81 25.14
N SER A 6 -38.85 -13.19 24.06
CA SER A 6 -38.39 -13.50 22.71
C SER A 6 -36.95 -13.02 22.58
N SER A 7 -35.99 -13.95 22.65
CA SER A 7 -34.61 -13.70 22.23
C SER A 7 -34.62 -13.25 20.77
N PRO A 8 -33.99 -12.11 20.40
CA PRO A 8 -33.82 -11.77 19.00
C PRO A 8 -32.97 -12.83 18.32
N ALA A 9 -33.46 -13.35 17.20
CA ALA A 9 -32.75 -14.31 16.36
C ALA A 9 -31.36 -13.74 15.96
N PRO A 10 -30.32 -14.58 15.83
CA PRO A 10 -29.02 -14.12 15.39
C PRO A 10 -29.14 -13.60 13.95
N ALA A 11 -28.94 -12.30 13.77
CA ALA A 11 -28.81 -11.69 12.45
C ALA A 11 -27.57 -12.24 11.75
N THR A 12 -27.73 -13.30 10.97
CA THR A 12 -26.74 -13.80 10.01
C THR A 12 -27.49 -14.12 8.72
N ALA A 13 -27.04 -13.79 7.51
CA ALA A 13 -25.85 -13.09 7.06
C ALA A 13 -26.14 -12.60 5.64
N GLY A 14 -26.47 -11.32 5.47
CA GLY A 14 -26.34 -10.67 4.17
C GLY A 14 -24.86 -10.56 3.79
N PRO A 15 -24.49 -10.47 2.49
CA PRO A 15 -23.11 -10.22 2.11
C PRO A 15 -22.63 -8.93 2.77
N LYS A 16 -21.60 -9.05 3.62
CA LYS A 16 -20.97 -7.91 4.30
C LYS A 16 -20.55 -6.85 3.28
N ARG A 17 -20.66 -5.57 3.66
CA ARG A 17 -20.29 -4.42 2.83
C ARG A 17 -18.89 -4.56 2.21
N ASN A 18 -17.95 -5.12 2.97
CA ASN A 18 -16.62 -5.51 2.51
C ASN A 18 -16.40 -7.04 2.63
N SER A 19 -16.16 -7.71 1.51
CA SER A 19 -15.88 -9.16 1.51
C SER A 19 -14.58 -9.49 2.26
N LEU A 20 -14.50 -10.69 2.85
CA LEU A 20 -13.30 -11.15 3.56
C LEU A 20 -12.06 -11.13 2.67
N GLY A 21 -12.19 -11.66 1.44
CA GLY A 21 -11.09 -11.69 0.47
C GLY A 21 -10.57 -10.31 0.09
N LEU A 22 -11.47 -9.32 -0.06
CA LEU A 22 -11.06 -7.94 -0.36
C LEU A 22 -10.27 -7.33 0.81
N ARG A 23 -10.70 -7.56 2.05
CA ARG A 23 -10.06 -7.02 3.25
C ARG A 23 -8.67 -7.63 3.47
N ILE A 24 -8.55 -8.96 3.40
CA ILE A 24 -7.27 -9.65 3.53
C ILE A 24 -6.31 -9.16 2.44
N TRP A 25 -6.77 -9.09 1.19
CA TRP A 25 -5.95 -8.60 0.08
C TRP A 25 -5.50 -7.15 0.31
N HIS A 26 -6.40 -6.27 0.75
CA HIS A 26 -6.09 -4.87 1.03
C HIS A 26 -5.01 -4.74 2.11
N TRP A 27 -5.21 -5.36 3.28
CA TRP A 27 -4.27 -5.25 4.40
C TRP A 27 -2.93 -5.93 4.12
N ALA A 28 -2.93 -7.08 3.41
CA ALA A 28 -1.69 -7.71 2.96
C ALA A 28 -0.91 -6.79 2.01
N ASN A 29 -1.58 -6.21 1.02
CA ASN A 29 -0.94 -5.30 0.07
C ASN A 29 -0.44 -4.02 0.75
N SER A 30 -1.25 -3.43 1.64
CA SER A 30 -0.86 -2.24 2.40
C SER A 30 0.35 -2.52 3.31
N GLY A 31 0.37 -3.66 4.00
CA GLY A 31 1.50 -4.08 4.83
C GLY A 31 2.78 -4.26 4.03
N LEU A 32 2.69 -4.91 2.86
CA LEU A 32 3.85 -5.10 1.98
C LEU A 32 4.37 -3.80 1.37
N VAL A 33 3.49 -2.91 0.90
CA VAL A 33 3.88 -1.59 0.39
C VAL A 33 4.55 -0.78 1.50
N LEU A 34 4.01 -0.78 2.71
CA LEU A 34 4.63 -0.09 3.84
C LEU A 34 6.00 -0.69 4.18
N PHE A 35 6.13 -2.02 4.18
CA PHE A 35 7.40 -2.70 4.39
C PHE A 35 8.44 -2.33 3.32
N GLN A 36 8.05 -2.24 2.06
CA GLN A 36 8.93 -1.79 0.96
C GLN A 36 9.42 -0.35 1.19
N LEU A 37 8.53 0.57 1.59
CA LEU A 37 8.94 1.94 1.90
C LEU A 37 9.89 2.00 3.10
N ILE A 38 9.65 1.18 4.13
CA ILE A 38 10.53 1.05 5.30
C ILE A 38 11.92 0.55 4.89
N THR A 39 12.02 -0.49 4.06
CA THR A 39 13.33 -1.00 3.61
C THR A 39 14.17 0.05 2.89
N ILE A 40 13.57 0.86 2.01
CA ILE A 40 14.29 1.96 1.34
C ILE A 40 14.65 3.08 2.33
N LEU A 41 13.78 3.41 3.27
CA LEU A 41 14.10 4.37 4.33
C LEU A 41 15.34 3.93 5.13
N PHE A 42 15.40 2.65 5.54
CA PHE A 42 16.56 2.11 6.24
C PHE A 42 17.82 2.09 5.37
N LEU A 43 17.71 1.74 4.09
CA LEU A 43 18.83 1.83 3.15
C LEU A 43 19.38 3.26 3.06
N PHE A 44 18.51 4.28 2.99
CA PHE A 44 18.91 5.68 2.98
C PHE A 44 19.63 6.07 4.28
N VAL A 45 19.14 5.64 5.44
CA VAL A 45 19.78 5.86 6.73
C VAL A 45 21.17 5.22 6.78
N ILE A 46 21.31 3.96 6.35
CA ILE A 46 22.58 3.23 6.37
C ILE A 46 23.62 3.87 5.45
N VAL A 47 23.21 4.32 4.26
CA VAL A 47 24.10 5.07 3.35
C VAL A 47 24.61 6.35 4.02
N LYS A 48 23.75 7.05 4.78
CA LYS A 48 24.15 8.25 5.52
C LYS A 48 25.13 7.92 6.66
N VAL A 49 24.91 6.83 7.40
CA VAL A 49 25.83 6.36 8.45
C VAL A 49 27.23 6.06 7.89
N ARG A 50 27.33 5.53 6.66
CA ARG A 50 28.64 5.30 6.01
C ARG A 50 29.42 6.58 5.76
N GLY A 51 28.73 7.67 5.43
CA GLY A 51 29.33 9.00 5.26
C GLY A 51 29.79 9.62 6.58
N LEU A 52 29.12 9.28 7.68
CA LEU A 52 29.36 9.80 9.03
C LEU A 52 30.16 8.83 9.92
N ALA A 53 30.88 7.88 9.32
CA ALA A 53 31.58 6.83 10.06
C ALA A 53 32.60 7.37 11.08
N PRO A 54 33.37 8.45 10.80
CA PRO A 54 34.26 9.05 11.81
C PRO A 54 33.50 9.61 13.02
N GLU A 55 32.41 10.35 12.80
CA GLU A 55 31.60 10.95 13.87
C GLU A 55 30.91 9.87 14.72
N PHE A 56 30.41 8.81 14.09
CA PHE A 56 29.85 7.66 14.79
C PHE A 56 30.91 6.89 15.60
N SER A 57 32.11 6.71 15.06
CA SER A 57 33.23 6.08 15.76
C SER A 57 33.60 6.88 17.01
N GLN A 58 33.65 8.21 16.91
CA GLN A 58 33.89 9.10 18.05
C GLN A 58 32.78 9.02 19.10
N ALA A 59 31.51 9.07 18.69
CA ALA A 59 30.37 8.94 19.60
C ALA A 59 30.31 7.56 20.30
N LEU A 60 30.70 6.49 19.62
CA LEU A 60 30.81 5.14 20.19
C LEU A 60 31.97 5.06 21.19
N ALA A 61 33.11 5.71 20.90
CA ALA A 61 34.24 5.77 21.81
C ALA A 61 33.88 6.47 23.12
N GLU A 62 33.07 7.53 23.09
CA GLU A 62 32.52 8.18 24.30
C GLU A 62 31.62 7.25 25.13
N LYS A 63 31.03 6.23 24.51
CA LYS A 63 30.23 5.19 25.17
C LYS A 63 31.04 3.95 25.56
N GLY A 64 32.37 4.01 25.43
CA GLY A 64 33.27 2.90 25.75
C GLY A 64 33.35 1.80 24.69
N VAL A 65 32.80 2.03 23.49
CA VAL A 65 32.85 1.10 22.36
C VAL A 65 33.84 1.61 21.32
N THR A 66 35.03 1.03 21.26
CA THR A 66 36.04 1.39 20.25
C THR A 66 35.79 0.56 18.98
N MET A 67 35.22 1.19 17.96
CA MET A 67 35.10 0.61 16.62
C MET A 67 35.83 1.51 15.62
N ALA A 68 36.73 0.90 14.83
CA ALA A 68 37.39 1.62 13.74
C ALA A 68 36.36 1.98 12.65
N PRO A 69 36.49 3.13 11.97
CA PRO A 69 35.60 3.51 10.87
C PRO A 69 35.46 2.45 9.77
N GLU A 70 36.50 1.65 9.54
CA GLU A 70 36.52 0.53 8.58
C GLU A 70 35.55 -0.59 8.99
N GLN A 71 35.47 -0.88 10.29
CA GLN A 71 34.56 -1.90 10.83
C GLN A 71 33.10 -1.43 10.69
N LEU A 72 32.82 -0.15 10.95
CA LEU A 72 31.49 0.45 10.75
C LEU A 72 31.06 0.41 9.27
N ARG A 73 31.98 0.67 8.34
CA ARG A 73 31.73 0.56 6.89
C ARG A 73 31.50 -0.89 6.44
N GLY A 74 32.18 -1.86 7.06
CA GLY A 74 31.96 -3.29 6.81
C GLY A 74 30.59 -3.75 7.28
N LEU A 75 30.22 -3.41 8.53
CA LEU A 75 28.94 -3.77 9.11
C LEU A 75 27.75 -3.18 8.32
N SER A 76 27.81 -1.88 8.02
CA SER A 76 26.76 -1.19 7.24
C SER A 76 26.56 -1.79 5.85
N ARG A 77 27.62 -2.31 5.21
CA ARG A 77 27.51 -3.02 3.93
C ARG A 77 26.73 -4.32 4.04
N ILE A 78 27.00 -5.13 5.07
CA ILE A 78 26.31 -6.40 5.30
C ILE A 78 24.83 -6.16 5.59
N VAL A 79 24.52 -5.19 6.45
CA VAL A 79 23.13 -4.83 6.77
C VAL A 79 22.41 -4.31 5.53
N ALA A 80 23.04 -3.45 4.73
CA ALA A 80 22.45 -2.95 3.49
C ALA A 80 22.14 -4.08 2.49
N HIS A 81 23.03 -5.06 2.34
CA HIS A 81 22.81 -6.22 1.49
C HIS A 81 21.57 -7.00 1.94
N HIS A 82 21.45 -7.27 3.24
CA HIS A 82 20.33 -8.04 3.75
C HIS A 82 19.00 -7.29 3.54
N ILE A 83 18.97 -5.97 3.79
CA ILE A 83 17.78 -5.16 3.54
C ILE A 83 17.39 -5.14 2.07
N TRP A 84 18.37 -5.14 1.16
CA TRP A 84 18.13 -5.26 -0.27
C TRP A 84 17.48 -6.61 -0.63
N ASP A 85 17.93 -7.72 -0.02
CA ASP A 85 17.30 -9.03 -0.20
C ASP A 85 15.83 -9.01 0.25
N TRP A 86 15.56 -8.45 1.44
CA TRP A 86 14.20 -8.27 1.93
C TRP A 86 13.34 -7.42 0.99
N HIS A 87 13.93 -6.36 0.42
CA HIS A 87 13.26 -5.51 -0.54
C HIS A 87 12.86 -6.30 -1.79
N ILE A 88 13.78 -7.07 -2.36
CA ILE A 88 13.51 -7.92 -3.54
C ILE A 88 12.40 -8.94 -3.24
N TRP A 89 12.50 -9.69 -2.14
CA TRP A 89 11.52 -10.73 -1.82
C TRP A 89 10.11 -10.19 -1.60
N ALA A 90 9.98 -9.08 -0.87
CA ALA A 90 8.69 -8.45 -0.69
C ALA A 90 8.17 -7.81 -1.99
N GLY A 91 9.03 -7.27 -2.85
CA GLY A 91 8.66 -6.80 -4.19
C GLY A 91 8.11 -7.91 -5.09
N ILE A 92 8.75 -9.08 -5.10
CA ILE A 92 8.26 -10.27 -5.81
C ILE A 92 6.88 -10.68 -5.28
N LEU A 93 6.69 -10.68 -3.96
CA LEU A 93 5.41 -11.03 -3.35
C LEU A 93 4.28 -10.05 -3.73
N ILE A 94 4.55 -8.74 -3.73
CA ILE A 94 3.60 -7.72 -4.22
C ILE A 94 3.27 -7.98 -5.70
N SER A 95 4.28 -8.34 -6.50
CA SER A 95 4.10 -8.63 -7.93
C SER A 95 3.11 -9.77 -8.15
N LEU A 96 3.25 -10.85 -7.37
CA LEU A 96 2.33 -11.99 -7.41
C LEU A 96 0.91 -11.60 -6.95
N LEU A 97 0.79 -10.83 -5.87
CA LEU A 97 -0.51 -10.34 -5.37
C LEU A 97 -1.20 -9.40 -6.36
N LEU A 98 -0.44 -8.57 -7.07
CA LEU A 98 -0.96 -7.68 -8.10
C LEU A 98 -1.41 -8.48 -9.34
N ALA A 99 -0.61 -9.46 -9.78
CA ALA A 99 -0.98 -10.35 -10.88
C ALA A 99 -2.26 -11.15 -10.55
N TYR A 100 -2.35 -11.70 -9.34
CA TYR A 100 -3.57 -12.33 -8.83
C TYR A 100 -4.76 -11.37 -8.84
N ARG A 101 -4.58 -10.14 -8.40
CA ARG A 101 -5.64 -9.12 -8.38
C ARG A 101 -6.17 -8.82 -9.77
N VAL A 102 -5.27 -8.67 -10.73
CA VAL A 102 -5.60 -8.44 -12.15
C VAL A 102 -6.38 -9.64 -12.71
N LEU A 103 -5.92 -10.87 -12.46
CA LEU A 103 -6.59 -12.10 -12.91
C LEU A 103 -8.02 -12.23 -12.35
N VAL A 104 -8.20 -11.97 -11.06
CA VAL A 104 -9.53 -11.98 -10.42
C VAL A 104 -10.42 -10.88 -10.99
N SER A 105 -9.88 -9.69 -11.27
CA SER A 105 -10.62 -8.58 -11.86
C SER A 105 -11.16 -8.91 -13.25
N PHE A 106 -10.38 -9.61 -14.09
CA PHE A 106 -10.83 -10.08 -15.41
C PHE A 106 -11.90 -11.18 -15.32
N ARG A 107 -11.85 -12.04 -14.30
CA ARG A 107 -12.84 -13.11 -14.10
C ARG A 107 -14.17 -12.62 -13.51
N GLN A 108 -14.18 -11.51 -12.79
CA GLN A 108 -15.40 -10.96 -12.22
C GLN A 108 -16.12 -10.05 -13.24
N ARG A 109 -17.45 -10.23 -13.41
CA ARG A 109 -18.36 -9.24 -14.04
C ARG A 109 -18.36 -7.85 -13.36
N GLY A 110 -17.50 -7.63 -12.37
CA GLY A 110 -17.36 -6.42 -11.56
C GLY A 110 -16.86 -5.20 -12.32
N SER A 111 -16.21 -5.35 -13.48
CA SER A 111 -15.85 -4.20 -14.33
C SER A 111 -17.12 -3.44 -14.80
N GLN A 112 -18.20 -4.16 -15.12
CA GLN A 112 -19.49 -3.59 -15.52
C GLN A 112 -20.17 -2.86 -14.34
N ARG A 113 -20.16 -3.45 -13.14
CA ARG A 113 -20.68 -2.78 -11.92
C ARG A 113 -19.87 -1.54 -11.55
N THR A 114 -18.55 -1.57 -11.73
CA THR A 114 -17.67 -0.43 -11.40
C THR A 114 -17.81 0.70 -12.42
N ALA A 115 -17.99 0.36 -13.70
CA ALA A 115 -18.29 1.30 -14.77
C ALA A 115 -19.67 1.94 -14.58
N ALA A 116 -20.71 1.16 -14.27
CA ALA A 116 -22.05 1.66 -14.00
C ALA A 116 -22.09 2.60 -12.78
N LYS A 117 -21.42 2.23 -11.68
CA LYS A 117 -21.35 3.09 -10.48
C LYS A 117 -20.56 4.37 -10.72
N LEU A 118 -19.53 4.33 -11.57
CA LEU A 118 -18.80 5.54 -11.97
C LEU A 118 -19.64 6.42 -12.90
N ALA A 119 -20.40 5.84 -13.83
CA ALA A 119 -21.31 6.57 -14.70
C ALA A 119 -22.39 7.30 -13.89
N TYR A 120 -22.97 6.63 -12.89
CA TYR A 120 -23.92 7.22 -11.95
C TYR A 120 -23.32 8.37 -11.13
N LEU A 121 -22.11 8.21 -10.59
CA LEU A 121 -21.45 9.29 -9.85
C LEU A 121 -21.06 10.47 -10.76
N LYS A 122 -20.70 10.20 -12.02
CA LYS A 122 -20.42 11.25 -13.00
C LYS A 122 -21.68 12.04 -13.37
N SER A 123 -22.82 11.38 -13.54
CA SER A 123 -24.09 12.09 -13.83
C SER A 123 -24.51 12.97 -12.66
N GLN A 124 -24.40 12.48 -11.42
CA GLN A 124 -24.66 13.26 -10.20
C GLN A 124 -23.65 14.41 -10.02
N ALA A 125 -22.37 14.21 -10.36
CA ALA A 125 -21.35 15.26 -10.30
C ALA A 125 -21.59 16.35 -11.37
N ALA A 126 -22.05 15.97 -12.57
CA ALA A 126 -22.43 16.90 -13.63
C ALA A 126 -23.66 17.75 -13.24
N GLN A 127 -24.51 17.24 -12.34
CA GLN A 127 -25.64 17.96 -11.75
C GLN A 127 -25.23 18.85 -10.56
N GLY A 128 -23.94 19.03 -10.30
CA GLY A 128 -23.43 19.95 -9.27
C GLY A 128 -23.24 19.35 -7.87
N ASN A 129 -23.45 18.04 -7.69
CA ASN A 129 -23.26 17.40 -6.39
C ASN A 129 -21.77 17.30 -6.03
N ALA A 130 -21.32 18.12 -5.07
CA ALA A 130 -19.94 18.18 -4.61
C ALA A 130 -19.43 16.85 -4.01
N VAL A 131 -20.30 16.10 -3.32
CA VAL A 131 -19.97 14.78 -2.75
C VAL A 131 -19.74 13.75 -3.87
N ALA A 132 -20.58 13.77 -4.90
CA ALA A 132 -20.41 12.91 -6.07
C ALA A 132 -19.09 13.21 -6.82
N ARG A 133 -18.71 14.49 -6.93
CA ARG A 133 -17.44 14.92 -7.55
C ARG A 133 -16.23 14.38 -6.77
N THR A 134 -16.25 14.46 -5.44
CA THR A 134 -15.20 13.88 -4.59
C THR A 134 -15.15 12.36 -4.76
N GLY A 135 -16.31 11.68 -4.81
CA GLY A 135 -16.39 10.24 -5.06
C GLY A 135 -15.81 9.80 -6.42
N VAL A 136 -15.94 10.63 -7.45
CA VAL A 136 -15.29 10.40 -8.75
C VAL A 136 -13.77 10.54 -8.64
N TRP A 137 -13.27 11.60 -7.99
CA TRP A 137 -11.83 11.82 -7.79
C TRP A 137 -11.15 10.70 -7.01
N VAL A 138 -11.78 10.23 -5.92
CA VAL A 138 -11.30 9.10 -5.12
C VAL A 138 -11.18 7.83 -5.96
N ARG A 139 -12.15 7.56 -6.85
CA ARG A 139 -12.08 6.40 -7.77
C ARG A 139 -10.96 6.53 -8.80
N TYR A 140 -10.71 7.74 -9.29
CA TYR A 140 -9.60 7.99 -10.20
C TYR A 140 -8.25 7.86 -9.51
N SER A 141 -8.12 8.35 -8.27
CA SER A 141 -6.87 8.21 -7.51
C SER A 141 -6.54 6.75 -7.25
N TYR A 142 -7.52 5.89 -6.95
CA TYR A 142 -7.30 4.45 -6.83
C TYR A 142 -6.81 3.82 -8.14
N ARG A 143 -7.40 4.18 -9.28
CA ARG A 143 -6.94 3.66 -10.59
C ARG A 143 -5.53 4.13 -10.92
N LEU A 144 -5.23 5.41 -10.68
CA LEU A 144 -3.91 5.97 -10.85
C LEU A 144 -2.90 5.24 -9.98
N PHE A 145 -3.23 4.96 -8.72
CA PHE A 145 -2.39 4.19 -7.82
C PHE A 145 -2.07 2.79 -8.37
N TYR A 146 -3.05 2.07 -8.90
CA TYR A 146 -2.79 0.76 -9.52
C TYR A 146 -1.88 0.86 -10.74
N VAL A 147 -1.99 1.92 -11.54
CA VAL A 147 -1.08 2.14 -12.69
C VAL A 147 0.34 2.43 -12.19
N VAL A 148 0.49 3.33 -11.21
CA VAL A 148 1.80 3.66 -10.61
C VAL A 148 2.41 2.41 -9.97
N LEU A 149 1.63 1.64 -9.21
CA LEU A 149 2.07 0.40 -8.58
C LEU A 149 2.48 -0.65 -9.62
N ALA A 150 1.75 -0.77 -10.73
CA ALA A 150 2.12 -1.67 -11.81
C ALA A 150 3.44 -1.26 -12.47
N VAL A 151 3.63 0.03 -12.76
CA VAL A 151 4.91 0.53 -13.31
C VAL A 151 6.05 0.24 -12.34
N MET A 152 5.88 0.54 -11.04
CA MET A 152 6.85 0.27 -9.99
C MET A 152 7.24 -1.22 -9.92
N VAL A 153 6.25 -2.11 -9.94
CA VAL A 153 6.47 -3.55 -9.91
C VAL A 153 7.22 -4.02 -11.16
N LEU A 154 6.82 -3.55 -12.33
CA LEU A 154 7.46 -3.95 -13.59
C LEU A 154 8.92 -3.49 -13.65
N THR A 155 9.20 -2.24 -13.29
CA THR A 155 10.58 -1.76 -13.23
C THR A 155 11.39 -2.48 -12.17
N GLY A 156 10.80 -2.78 -11.00
CA GLY A 156 11.46 -3.56 -9.95
C GLY A 156 11.82 -4.98 -10.39
N LEU A 157 10.91 -5.68 -11.07
CA LEU A 157 11.18 -7.00 -11.64
C LEU A 157 12.27 -6.95 -12.72
N ILE A 158 12.26 -5.93 -13.58
CA ILE A 158 13.32 -5.76 -14.59
C ILE A 158 14.69 -5.59 -13.92
N LEU A 159 14.78 -4.86 -12.81
CA LEU A 159 16.02 -4.70 -12.05
C LEU A 159 16.46 -6.00 -11.35
N VAL A 160 15.51 -6.83 -10.90
CA VAL A 160 15.83 -8.17 -10.36
C VAL A 160 16.43 -9.08 -11.44
N PHE A 161 15.98 -8.94 -12.68
CA PHE A 161 16.46 -9.72 -13.83
C PHE A 161 17.37 -8.90 -14.76
N GLU A 162 18.15 -7.96 -14.20
CA GLU A 162 18.94 -6.98 -14.95
C GLU A 162 19.86 -7.60 -16.01
N ASP A 163 20.38 -8.82 -15.77
CA ASP A 163 21.23 -9.55 -16.70
C ASP A 163 20.59 -9.75 -18.08
N TYR A 164 19.25 -9.87 -18.14
CA TYR A 164 18.50 -10.03 -19.39
C TYR A 164 18.11 -8.70 -20.04
N PHE A 165 18.16 -7.59 -19.29
CA PHE A 165 17.59 -6.28 -19.68
C PHE A 165 18.57 -5.11 -19.54
N ARG A 166 19.88 -5.36 -19.63
CA ARG A 166 20.95 -4.36 -19.45
C ARG A 166 20.75 -3.06 -20.23
N ALA A 167 20.15 -3.12 -21.43
CA ALA A 167 19.89 -1.95 -22.27
C ALA A 167 18.91 -0.93 -21.64
N ILE A 168 18.00 -1.39 -20.76
CA ILE A 168 16.96 -0.55 -20.15
C ILE A 168 17.09 -0.45 -18.62
N GLU A 169 18.11 -1.07 -18.03
CA GLU A 169 18.34 -1.12 -16.58
C GLU A 169 18.35 0.28 -15.95
N ARG A 170 19.16 1.20 -16.49
CA ARG A 170 19.27 2.58 -15.99
C ARG A 170 17.92 3.31 -16.02
N LEU A 171 17.21 3.20 -17.14
CA LEU A 171 15.88 3.80 -17.30
C LEU A 171 14.89 3.21 -16.28
N CYS A 172 14.90 1.88 -16.10
CA CYS A 172 14.03 1.22 -15.12
C CYS A 172 14.35 1.67 -13.70
N LYS A 173 15.63 1.83 -13.35
CA LYS A 173 16.07 2.34 -12.06
C LYS A 173 15.56 3.75 -11.79
N GLU A 174 15.72 4.66 -12.75
CA GLU A 174 15.23 6.04 -12.62
C GLU A 174 13.71 6.08 -12.47
N ILE A 175 12.98 5.30 -13.27
CA ILE A 175 11.52 5.23 -13.16
C ILE A 175 11.11 4.61 -11.81
N HIS A 176 11.76 3.54 -11.36
CA HIS A 176 11.49 2.89 -10.08
C HIS A 176 11.70 3.86 -8.90
N GLU A 177 12.79 4.63 -8.92
CA GLU A 177 13.08 5.65 -7.91
C GLU A 177 12.03 6.78 -7.93
N VAL A 178 11.70 7.33 -9.10
CA VAL A 178 10.72 8.43 -9.20
C VAL A 178 9.32 7.98 -8.79
N THR A 179 8.92 6.78 -9.22
CA THR A 179 7.61 6.21 -8.87
C THR A 179 7.46 5.97 -7.37
N MET A 180 8.56 5.80 -6.62
CA MET A 180 8.52 5.66 -5.16
C MET A 180 7.91 6.90 -4.53
N TYR A 181 8.34 8.09 -4.96
CA TYR A 181 7.80 9.34 -4.45
C TYR A 181 6.31 9.50 -4.76
N ALA A 182 5.85 9.02 -5.92
CA ALA A 182 4.42 9.01 -6.26
C ALA A 182 3.62 8.05 -5.34
N VAL A 183 4.18 6.87 -5.01
CA VAL A 183 3.60 5.94 -4.03
C VAL A 183 3.52 6.57 -2.65
N ILE A 184 4.59 7.21 -2.17
CA ILE A 184 4.61 7.90 -0.87
C ILE A 184 3.53 9.00 -0.83
N ALA A 185 3.46 9.85 -1.85
CA ALA A 185 2.46 10.91 -1.93
C ALA A 185 1.04 10.34 -1.89
N PHE A 186 0.78 9.25 -2.61
CA PHE A 186 -0.51 8.57 -2.57
C PHE A 186 -0.83 7.99 -1.19
N VAL A 187 0.11 7.31 -0.54
CA VAL A 187 -0.09 6.72 0.80
C VAL A 187 -0.45 7.81 1.82
N VAL A 188 0.28 8.93 1.82
CA VAL A 188 -0.02 10.06 2.71
C VAL A 188 -1.41 10.63 2.41
N ALA A 189 -1.72 10.90 1.14
CA ALA A 189 -3.03 11.42 0.74
C ALA A 189 -4.17 10.45 1.09
N HIS A 190 -3.94 9.14 0.95
CA HIS A 190 -4.90 8.11 1.30
C HIS A 190 -5.18 8.08 2.80
N ILE A 191 -4.14 8.09 3.64
CA ILE A 191 -4.29 8.11 5.11
C ILE A 191 -5.01 9.38 5.57
N VAL A 192 -4.61 10.54 5.07
CA VAL A 192 -5.28 11.82 5.39
C VAL A 192 -6.74 11.81 4.93
N GLY A 193 -7.02 11.27 3.74
CA GLY A 193 -8.37 11.14 3.21
C GLY A 193 -9.26 10.23 4.06
N VAL A 194 -8.72 9.08 4.49
CA VAL A 194 -9.42 8.15 5.41
C VAL A 194 -9.67 8.82 6.75
N PHE A 195 -8.65 9.42 7.37
CA PHE A 195 -8.77 10.10 8.66
C PHE A 195 -9.79 11.24 8.61
N ARG A 196 -9.73 12.08 7.58
CA ARG A 196 -10.70 13.17 7.40
C ARG A 196 -12.12 12.60 7.32
N THR A 197 -12.34 11.56 6.52
CA THR A 197 -13.68 11.00 6.32
C THR A 197 -14.21 10.36 7.60
N GLU A 198 -13.37 9.62 8.32
CA GLU A 198 -13.67 9.00 9.61
C GLU A 198 -14.12 10.04 10.65
N VAL A 199 -13.47 11.21 10.69
CA VAL A 199 -13.78 12.27 11.67
C VAL A 199 -15.00 13.11 11.26
N THR A 200 -15.31 13.24 9.96
CA THR A 200 -16.24 14.28 9.49
C THR A 200 -17.50 13.79 8.78
N HIS A 201 -17.44 12.71 8.00
CA HIS A 201 -18.54 12.34 7.11
C HIS A 201 -19.11 10.95 7.44
N GLU A 202 -18.24 9.97 7.65
CA GLU A 202 -18.62 8.57 7.81
C GLU A 202 -17.69 7.91 8.85
N PRO A 203 -18.02 7.98 10.16
CA PRO A 203 -17.27 7.27 11.19
C PRO A 203 -17.43 5.76 11.03
N GLY A 204 -16.37 4.99 11.31
CA GLY A 204 -16.35 3.54 11.23
C GLY A 204 -15.79 2.95 9.93
N ILE A 205 -15.28 3.74 8.98
CA ILE A 205 -14.72 3.24 7.71
C ILE A 205 -13.56 2.27 7.96
N VAL A 206 -12.67 2.60 8.90
CA VAL A 206 -11.55 1.72 9.24
C VAL A 206 -12.05 0.43 9.89
N SER A 207 -13.01 0.55 10.81
CA SER A 207 -13.63 -0.62 11.45
C SER A 207 -14.31 -1.53 10.41
N ASP A 208 -14.99 -0.95 9.43
CA ASP A 208 -15.65 -1.68 8.36
C ASP A 208 -14.65 -2.37 7.42
N MET A 209 -13.46 -1.79 7.24
CA MET A 209 -12.37 -2.42 6.50
C MET A 209 -11.73 -3.59 7.27
N ILE A 210 -11.83 -3.61 8.60
CA ILE A 210 -11.33 -4.71 9.45
C ILE A 210 -12.40 -5.79 9.59
N HIS A 211 -13.61 -5.44 10.03
CA HIS A 211 -14.68 -6.38 10.41
C HIS A 211 -15.66 -6.73 9.28
N GLY A 212 -15.64 -5.96 8.19
CA GLY A 212 -16.47 -6.15 7.00
C GLY A 212 -17.69 -5.23 6.92
N GLY A 213 -17.93 -4.43 7.97
CA GLY A 213 -19.09 -3.57 8.14
C GLY A 213 -20.40 -4.33 8.29
N GLU A 214 -21.47 -3.59 8.53
CA GLU A 214 -22.82 -4.14 8.59
C GLU A 214 -23.21 -4.79 7.25
N PRO A 215 -24.04 -5.85 7.26
CA PRO A 215 -24.62 -6.40 6.04
C PRO A 215 -25.26 -5.26 5.24
N ALA A 216 -25.03 -5.21 3.93
CA ALA A 216 -25.73 -4.23 3.12
C ALA A 216 -27.24 -4.53 3.22
N ASP A 217 -28.01 -3.60 3.82
CA ASP A 217 -29.46 -3.67 3.77
C ASP A 217 -29.87 -3.70 2.30
N LEU A 218 -30.45 -4.83 1.90
CA LEU A 218 -31.09 -4.97 0.60
C LEU A 218 -32.40 -4.15 0.66
N THR A 219 -32.30 -2.85 0.45
CA THR A 219 -33.43 -1.97 0.09
C THR A 219 -33.30 -1.53 -1.34
#